data_AF-A0A4Q3SGH3-F1
#
_entry.id   AF-A0A4Q3SGH3-F1
#
_cell.length_a   1.000
_cell.length_b   1.000
_cell.length_c   1.000
_cell.angle_alpha   90.00
_cell.angle_beta   90.00
_cell.angle_gamma   90.00
#
_symmetry.space_group_name_H-M   'P 1'
#
loop_
_entity.id
_entity.type
_entity.pdbx_description
1 polymer ?
#
loop_
_entity_poly.entity_id
_entity_poly.type
_entity_poly.pdbx_seq_one_letter_code
_entity_poly.pdbx_strand_id
1 'polypeptide(L)'
;MLVFTILSNSVLAYLHIGSTNFLLTMKYYVVWKGHDKGVFDNWSQCSNSIKGYRGALYKSFKTLAEAEYAFYSDPAIYIGKTTEESERLKKEDLSIAFGDPVPSSICTRGLYDHKTNTMDYWGVDTYSGEVVFEKKKIKGGNRSLSRLLPVVHGLAHLKNHSIEAPIYTRNKQVYYYIHNQWYESLFYKLDKGSEADKLLQRAVLWLSNHDVKGSVLLWEDLYWGNMPG
;
A
#
# COMPACT_ATOMS: atom_id res chain seq x y z
N MET A 1 0.48 11.67 -35.84
CA MET A 1 -0.90 11.78 -35.34
C MET A 1 -1.05 10.79 -34.20
N LEU A 2 -1.34 11.24 -32.96
CA LEU A 2 -1.61 10.33 -31.84
C LEU A 2 -2.93 9.63 -32.12
N VAL A 3 -2.90 8.30 -32.27
CA VAL A 3 -4.09 7.48 -32.50
C VAL A 3 -4.28 6.61 -31.26
N PHE A 4 -5.41 6.79 -30.58
CA PHE A 4 -5.81 5.94 -29.46
C PHE A 4 -6.74 4.85 -30.00
N THR A 5 -6.33 3.60 -29.89
CA THR A 5 -7.19 2.44 -30.21
C THR A 5 -7.44 1.67 -28.93
N ILE A 6 -8.70 1.57 -28.52
CA ILE A 6 -9.10 0.83 -27.31
C ILE A 6 -9.38 -0.61 -27.72
N LEU A 7 -8.48 -1.54 -27.36
CA LEU A 7 -8.74 -2.97 -27.35
C LEU A 7 -8.60 -3.45 -25.90
N SER A 8 -9.73 -3.88 -25.31
CA SER A 8 -9.88 -4.61 -24.04
C SER A 8 -8.92 -4.27 -22.88
N ASN A 9 -9.44 -3.57 -21.86
CA ASN A 9 -8.90 -3.42 -20.49
C ASN A 9 -7.45 -2.96 -20.29
N SER A 10 -6.71 -2.62 -21.34
CA SER A 10 -5.38 -2.02 -21.26
C SER A 10 -5.33 -0.84 -22.25
N VAL A 11 -5.23 0.39 -21.74
CA VAL A 11 -5.01 1.56 -22.61
C VAL A 11 -3.57 1.51 -23.10
N LEU A 12 -3.35 0.92 -24.27
CA LEU A 12 -2.07 0.97 -24.98
C LEU A 12 -2.06 2.23 -25.83
N ALA A 13 -1.23 3.20 -25.45
CA ALA A 13 -0.96 4.37 -26.27
C ALA A 13 0.14 4.03 -27.29
N TYR A 14 -0.17 4.26 -28.57
CA TYR A 14 0.78 4.06 -29.67
C TYR A 14 1.24 5.41 -30.19
N LEU A 15 2.55 5.58 -30.34
CA LEU A 15 3.12 6.67 -31.11
C LEU A 15 3.42 6.17 -32.52
N HIS A 16 2.80 6.80 -33.52
CA HIS A 16 3.01 6.45 -34.93
C HIS A 16 4.08 7.37 -35.52
N ILE A 17 5.25 6.81 -35.84
CA ILE A 17 6.33 7.48 -36.58
C ILE A 17 6.68 6.60 -37.79
N GLY A 18 6.28 7.04 -38.98
CA GLY A 18 6.39 6.23 -40.20
C GLY A 18 5.57 4.95 -40.09
N SER A 19 6.11 3.81 -40.55
CA SER A 19 5.46 2.49 -40.49
C SER A 19 5.60 1.75 -39.15
N THR A 20 6.20 2.41 -38.15
CA THR A 20 6.61 1.77 -36.89
C THR A 20 5.67 2.16 -35.76
N ASN A 21 5.11 1.15 -35.08
CA ASN A 21 4.30 1.34 -33.87
C ASN A 21 5.18 1.23 -32.63
N PHE A 22 5.32 2.33 -31.89
CA PHE A 22 5.97 2.32 -30.57
C PHE A 22 4.93 2.18 -29.46
N LEU A 23 5.10 1.13 -28.63
CA LEU A 23 4.34 0.97 -27.39
C LEU A 23 4.85 1.98 -26.35
N LEU A 24 4.02 2.96 -25.98
CA LEU A 24 4.29 3.82 -24.83
C LEU A 24 3.97 3.02 -23.55
N THR A 25 4.96 2.29 -23.05
CA THR A 25 4.85 1.64 -21.74
C THR A 25 5.03 2.71 -20.66
N MET A 26 3.94 3.03 -19.95
CA MET A 26 4.04 3.82 -18.74
C MET A 26 4.89 3.08 -17.73
N LYS A 27 5.86 3.79 -17.15
CA LYS A 27 6.77 3.26 -16.13
C LYS A 27 6.64 4.08 -14.88
N TYR A 28 6.74 3.41 -13.76
CA TYR A 28 6.80 4.02 -12.45
C TYR A 28 8.22 3.88 -11.91
N TYR A 29 8.75 4.91 -11.29
CA TYR A 29 10.13 4.96 -10.86
C TYR A 29 10.17 5.11 -9.35
N VAL A 30 10.83 4.16 -8.68
CA VAL A 30 11.07 4.24 -7.25
C VAL A 30 12.43 4.83 -7.03
N VAL A 31 12.53 5.82 -6.14
CA VAL A 31 13.80 6.35 -5.62
C VAL A 31 13.84 6.08 -4.13
N TRP A 32 14.71 5.14 -3.71
CA TRP A 32 14.97 4.86 -2.30
C TRP A 32 16.06 5.76 -1.73
N LYS A 33 16.97 6.23 -2.58
CA LYS A 33 18.06 7.15 -2.21
C LYS A 33 18.31 8.14 -3.34
N GLY A 34 18.20 9.42 -3.02
CA GLY A 34 18.29 10.56 -3.92
C GLY A 34 18.04 11.86 -3.16
N HIS A 35 17.95 12.98 -3.87
CA HIS A 35 17.49 14.27 -3.35
C HIS A 35 16.06 14.17 -2.84
N ASP A 36 15.16 13.55 -3.62
CA ASP A 36 13.79 13.24 -3.20
C ASP A 36 13.54 11.74 -3.32
N LYS A 37 12.96 11.16 -2.28
CA LYS A 37 12.56 9.74 -2.25
C LYS A 37 11.08 9.63 -2.57
N GLY A 38 10.69 8.56 -3.25
CA GLY A 38 9.28 8.30 -3.54
C GLY A 38 9.07 7.49 -4.81
N VAL A 39 7.81 7.45 -5.24
CA VAL A 39 7.37 6.85 -6.49
C VAL A 39 6.97 7.96 -7.45
N PHE A 40 7.56 7.96 -8.64
CA PHE A 40 7.31 8.92 -9.71
C PHE A 40 6.68 8.22 -10.92
N ASP A 41 5.74 8.87 -11.59
CA ASP A 41 5.08 8.34 -12.80
C ASP A 41 5.77 8.76 -14.11
N ASN A 42 6.84 9.54 -14.02
CA ASN A 42 7.62 10.01 -15.15
C ASN A 42 9.12 10.08 -14.85
N TRP A 43 9.93 9.89 -15.89
CA TRP A 43 11.39 9.89 -15.78
C TRP A 43 11.96 11.25 -15.41
N SER A 44 11.33 12.35 -15.85
CA SER A 44 11.83 13.71 -15.60
C SER A 44 11.95 14.00 -14.10
N GLN A 45 10.89 13.71 -13.35
CA GLN A 45 10.88 13.84 -11.89
C GLN A 45 11.90 12.90 -11.24
N CYS A 46 11.88 11.61 -11.58
CA CYS A 46 12.86 10.65 -11.07
C CYS A 46 14.31 11.10 -11.30
N SER A 47 14.61 11.56 -12.52
CA SER A 47 15.93 12.04 -12.93
C SER A 47 16.37 13.24 -12.09
N ASN A 48 15.49 14.23 -11.92
CA ASN A 48 15.76 15.38 -11.06
C ASN A 48 16.08 14.96 -9.62
N SER A 49 15.38 13.93 -9.12
CA SER A 49 15.59 13.42 -7.76
C SER A 49 16.89 12.63 -7.59
N ILE A 50 17.56 12.16 -8.66
CA ILE A 50 18.80 11.37 -8.55
C ILE A 50 20.04 12.03 -9.17
N LYS A 51 19.85 13.03 -10.04
CA LYS A 51 20.93 13.64 -10.82
C LYS A 51 21.96 14.29 -9.90
N GLY A 52 23.23 13.89 -10.03
CA GLY A 52 24.33 14.40 -9.20
C GLY A 52 24.37 13.82 -7.78
N TYR A 53 23.44 12.94 -7.41
CA TYR A 53 23.41 12.32 -6.09
C TYR A 53 24.29 11.06 -6.05
N ARG A 54 25.38 11.09 -5.29
CA ARG A 54 26.32 9.96 -5.19
C ARG A 54 25.65 8.74 -4.53
N GLY A 55 25.64 7.61 -5.25
CA GLY A 55 25.06 6.36 -4.75
C GLY A 55 23.53 6.38 -4.68
N ALA A 56 22.88 7.09 -5.61
CA ALA A 56 21.42 7.04 -5.76
C ALA A 56 20.94 5.60 -6.00
N LEU A 57 19.81 5.24 -5.38
CA LEU A 57 19.18 3.93 -5.54
C LEU A 57 17.78 4.15 -6.14
N TYR A 58 17.59 3.66 -7.35
CA TYR A 58 16.33 3.79 -8.08
C TYR A 58 16.10 2.63 -9.05
N LYS A 59 14.83 2.35 -9.38
CA LYS A 59 14.45 1.33 -10.37
C LYS A 59 13.09 1.67 -11.00
N SER A 60 12.90 1.28 -12.27
CA SER A 60 11.60 1.38 -12.94
C SER A 60 10.78 0.10 -12.81
N PHE A 61 9.46 0.24 -12.70
CA PHE A 61 8.47 -0.82 -12.57
C PHE A 61 7.35 -0.63 -13.60
N LYS A 62 6.65 -1.72 -13.93
CA LYS A 62 5.61 -1.71 -14.96
C LYS A 62 4.28 -1.19 -14.44
N THR A 63 4.03 -1.29 -13.14
CA THR A 63 2.77 -0.87 -12.51
C THR A 63 3.01 0.00 -11.30
N LEU A 64 2.04 0.89 -11.00
CA LEU A 64 2.09 1.74 -9.80
C LEU A 64 2.13 0.88 -8.54
N ALA A 65 1.30 -0.17 -8.48
CA ALA A 65 1.23 -1.07 -7.34
C ALA A 65 2.58 -1.76 -7.06
N GLU A 66 3.28 -2.21 -8.10
CA GLU A 66 4.60 -2.82 -7.97
C GLU A 66 5.65 -1.81 -7.48
N ALA A 67 5.62 -0.57 -8.01
CA ALA A 67 6.51 0.50 -7.58
C ALA A 67 6.26 0.91 -6.11
N GLU A 68 5.00 1.08 -5.73
CA GLU A 68 4.61 1.35 -4.34
C GLU A 68 5.08 0.22 -3.43
N TYR A 69 4.88 -1.04 -3.81
CA TYR A 69 5.36 -2.19 -3.04
C TYR A 69 6.87 -2.18 -2.87
N ALA A 70 7.61 -1.91 -3.96
CA ALA A 70 9.06 -1.90 -3.93
C ALA A 70 9.63 -0.75 -3.11
N PHE A 71 8.99 0.42 -3.11
CA PHE A 71 9.38 1.58 -2.31
C PHE A 71 9.44 1.29 -0.81
N TYR A 72 8.53 0.45 -0.31
CA TYR A 72 8.49 0.04 1.11
C TYR A 72 9.25 -1.26 1.40
N SER A 73 10.02 -1.79 0.45
CA SER A 73 10.81 -3.01 0.58
C SER A 73 12.31 -2.70 0.54
N ASP A 74 13.16 -3.65 0.94
CA ASP A 74 14.62 -3.48 0.87
C ASP A 74 15.08 -3.29 -0.59
N PRO A 75 15.78 -2.19 -0.94
CA PRO A 75 16.34 -1.98 -2.28
C PRO A 75 17.25 -3.13 -2.76
N ALA A 76 17.91 -3.84 -1.85
CA ALA A 76 18.84 -4.93 -2.16
C ALA A 76 18.15 -6.09 -2.90
N ILE A 77 16.84 -6.25 -2.73
CA ILE A 77 16.01 -7.23 -3.44
C ILE A 77 15.91 -6.90 -4.94
N TYR A 78 16.03 -5.62 -5.31
CA TYR A 78 15.71 -5.13 -6.65
C TYR A 78 16.92 -4.65 -7.45
N ILE A 79 17.90 -4.04 -6.77
CA ILE A 79 19.05 -3.40 -7.42
C ILE A 79 20.05 -4.47 -7.85
N GLY A 80 20.40 -4.47 -9.14
CA GLY A 80 21.37 -5.42 -9.71
C GLY A 80 20.86 -6.86 -9.84
N LYS A 81 19.55 -7.10 -9.68
CA LYS A 81 18.91 -8.43 -9.77
C LYS A 81 18.05 -8.57 -11.02
N THR A 82 18.00 -9.77 -11.60
CA THR A 82 16.98 -10.12 -12.60
C THR A 82 15.59 -10.19 -11.95
N THR A 83 14.54 -10.25 -12.77
CA THR A 83 13.17 -10.42 -12.28
C THR A 83 13.04 -11.72 -11.49
N GLU A 84 13.55 -12.85 -12.02
CA GLU A 84 13.46 -14.15 -11.34
C GLU A 84 14.27 -14.16 -10.03
N GLU A 85 15.46 -13.57 -10.00
CA GLU A 85 16.25 -13.46 -8.77
C GLU A 85 15.56 -12.59 -7.73
N SER A 86 14.95 -11.48 -8.14
CA SER A 86 14.20 -10.61 -7.24
C SER A 86 12.99 -11.34 -6.66
N GLU A 87 12.30 -12.16 -7.46
CA GLU A 87 11.16 -12.97 -7.02
C GLU A 87 11.59 -14.06 -6.02
N ARG A 88 12.70 -14.75 -6.29
CA ARG A 88 13.25 -15.76 -5.38
C ARG A 88 13.69 -15.15 -4.05
N LEU A 89 14.44 -14.05 -4.09
CA LEU A 89 14.91 -13.36 -2.89
C LEU A 89 13.75 -12.80 -2.06
N LYS A 90 12.69 -12.28 -2.69
CA LYS A 90 11.45 -11.95 -1.96
C LYS A 90 10.92 -13.18 -1.23
N LYS A 91 10.82 -14.33 -1.91
CA LYS A 91 10.25 -15.54 -1.29
C LYS A 91 11.10 -16.06 -0.12
N GLU A 92 12.43 -16.02 -0.25
CA GLU A 92 13.38 -16.46 0.80
C GLU A 92 13.44 -15.49 1.99
N ASP A 93 13.49 -14.17 1.74
CA ASP A 93 13.52 -13.14 2.80
C ASP A 93 12.20 -13.14 3.59
N LEU A 94 11.06 -13.30 2.89
CA LEU A 94 9.75 -13.39 3.52
C LEU A 94 9.57 -14.69 4.33
N SER A 95 10.05 -15.84 3.86
CA SER A 95 9.90 -17.09 4.63
C SER A 95 10.70 -17.08 5.92
N ILE A 96 11.88 -16.44 5.92
CA ILE A 96 12.72 -16.28 7.11
C ILE A 96 12.12 -15.23 8.07
N ALA A 97 11.51 -14.17 7.55
CA ALA A 97 11.01 -13.06 8.35
C ALA A 97 9.66 -13.33 9.04
N PHE A 98 8.77 -14.15 8.45
CA PHE A 98 7.35 -14.17 8.86
C PHE A 98 6.86 -15.48 9.51
N GLY A 99 7.45 -16.65 9.24
CA GLY A 99 6.93 -17.92 9.77
C GLY A 99 5.48 -18.21 9.36
N ASP A 100 4.72 -18.93 10.20
CA ASP A 100 3.28 -19.12 10.02
C ASP A 100 2.48 -17.91 10.55
N PRO A 101 1.29 -17.59 9.99
CA PRO A 101 0.46 -16.52 10.53
C PRO A 101 0.04 -16.83 11.96
N VAL A 102 0.03 -15.81 12.82
CA VAL A 102 -0.51 -15.96 14.18
C VAL A 102 -2.02 -16.23 14.08
N PRO A 103 -2.56 -17.37 14.55
CA PRO A 103 -3.98 -17.68 14.38
C PRO A 103 -4.89 -16.72 15.16
N SER A 104 -4.48 -16.36 16.39
CA SER A 104 -5.16 -15.39 17.25
C SER A 104 -4.83 -13.97 16.81
N SER A 105 -5.37 -13.56 15.66
CA SER A 105 -5.18 -12.23 15.09
C SER A 105 -6.39 -11.76 14.29
N ILE A 106 -6.36 -10.50 13.85
CA ILE A 106 -7.43 -9.95 13.01
C ILE A 106 -6.86 -9.52 11.65
N CYS A 107 -7.46 -9.99 10.57
CA CYS A 107 -7.19 -9.53 9.21
C CYS A 107 -8.11 -8.37 8.84
N THR A 108 -7.56 -7.28 8.28
CA THR A 108 -8.33 -6.06 7.99
C THR A 108 -8.49 -5.80 6.50
N ARG A 109 -9.68 -5.34 6.09
CA ARG A 109 -9.99 -5.02 4.69
C ARG A 109 -10.79 -3.73 4.58
N GLY A 110 -10.65 -3.10 3.42
CA GLY A 110 -11.31 -1.85 3.10
C GLY A 110 -11.52 -1.66 1.61
N LEU A 111 -12.69 -1.12 1.26
CA LEU A 111 -13.11 -0.81 -0.09
C LEU A 111 -13.53 0.65 -0.16
N TYR A 112 -13.26 1.29 -1.29
CA TYR A 112 -13.68 2.66 -1.58
C TYR A 112 -14.38 2.68 -2.93
N ASP A 113 -15.60 3.20 -2.96
CA ASP A 113 -16.42 3.36 -4.15
C ASP A 113 -16.42 4.82 -4.60
N HIS A 114 -15.78 5.04 -5.75
CA HIS A 114 -15.70 6.36 -6.38
C HIS A 114 -17.05 6.88 -6.88
N LYS A 115 -18.01 6.01 -7.21
CA LYS A 115 -19.32 6.43 -7.74
C LYS A 115 -20.20 7.02 -6.65
N THR A 116 -20.17 6.39 -5.47
CA THR A 116 -20.98 6.82 -4.33
C THR A 116 -20.24 7.77 -3.39
N ASN A 117 -18.92 7.93 -3.56
CA ASN A 117 -18.04 8.63 -2.63
C ASN A 117 -18.19 8.06 -1.20
N THR A 118 -18.15 6.72 -1.09
CA THR A 118 -18.25 6.03 0.19
C THR A 118 -17.17 4.97 0.35
N MET A 119 -16.87 4.61 1.60
CA MET A 119 -16.02 3.48 1.94
C MET A 119 -16.67 2.52 2.93
N ASP A 120 -16.32 1.25 2.75
CA ASP A 120 -16.64 0.15 3.64
C ASP A 120 -15.33 -0.43 4.19
N TYR A 121 -15.34 -0.90 5.43
CA TYR A 121 -14.21 -1.64 5.97
C TYR A 121 -14.67 -2.64 7.03
N TRP A 122 -13.87 -3.67 7.25
CA TRP A 122 -14.12 -4.70 8.25
C TRP A 122 -12.82 -5.33 8.74
N GLY A 123 -12.93 -6.01 9.88
CA GLY A 123 -11.92 -6.91 10.41
C GLY A 123 -12.53 -8.28 10.64
N VAL A 124 -11.80 -9.33 10.26
CA VAL A 124 -12.18 -10.71 10.52
C VAL A 124 -11.17 -11.40 11.41
N ASP A 125 -11.61 -12.36 12.22
CA ASP A 125 -10.71 -13.29 12.88
C ASP A 125 -9.90 -14.06 11.83
N THR A 126 -8.58 -14.14 12.01
CA THR A 126 -7.68 -14.72 11.01
C THR A 126 -7.89 -16.22 10.82
N TYR A 127 -8.33 -16.94 11.86
CA TYR A 127 -8.53 -18.38 11.79
C TYR A 127 -9.94 -18.75 11.31
N SER A 128 -10.98 -18.19 11.94
CA SER A 128 -12.38 -18.55 11.62
C SER A 128 -12.94 -17.79 10.41
N GLY A 129 -12.37 -16.62 10.08
CA GLY A 129 -12.92 -15.72 9.07
C GLY A 129 -14.18 -14.98 9.51
N GLU A 130 -14.59 -15.12 10.77
CA GLU A 130 -15.77 -14.43 11.30
C GLU A 130 -15.53 -12.93 11.43
N VAL A 131 -16.57 -12.14 11.13
CA VAL A 131 -16.50 -10.68 11.23
C VAL A 131 -16.46 -10.24 12.68
N VAL A 132 -15.35 -9.61 13.08
CA VAL A 132 -15.16 -9.03 14.43
C VAL A 132 -15.74 -7.62 14.50
N PHE A 133 -15.57 -6.84 13.43
CA PHE A 133 -16.18 -5.52 13.31
C PHE A 133 -16.39 -5.14 11.84
N GLU A 134 -17.39 -4.30 11.59
CA GLU A 134 -17.71 -3.80 10.24
C GLU A 134 -18.22 -2.36 10.31
N LYS A 135 -17.86 -1.56 9.28
CA LYS A 135 -18.48 -0.29 8.96
C LYS A 135 -18.77 -0.21 7.47
N LYS A 136 -19.98 0.23 7.13
CA LYS A 136 -20.47 0.35 5.75
C LYS A 136 -20.95 1.76 5.45
N LYS A 137 -20.84 2.17 4.20
CA LYS A 137 -21.34 3.42 3.61
C LYS A 137 -20.85 4.68 4.33
N ILE A 138 -19.62 4.66 4.83
CA ILE A 138 -18.99 5.84 5.42
C ILE A 138 -18.83 6.88 4.32
N LYS A 139 -19.38 8.09 4.51
CA LYS A 139 -19.32 9.15 3.49
C LYS A 139 -17.94 9.82 3.40
N GLY A 140 -17.48 10.02 2.17
CA GLY A 140 -16.19 10.62 1.85
C GLY A 140 -15.04 9.61 1.92
N GLY A 141 -13.81 10.13 2.00
CA GLY A 141 -12.62 9.30 2.15
C GLY A 141 -11.91 9.04 0.81
N ASN A 142 -11.05 8.02 0.82
CA ASN A 142 -10.35 7.53 -0.36
C ASN A 142 -9.87 6.09 -0.12
N ARG A 143 -9.27 5.48 -1.15
CA ARG A 143 -8.74 4.11 -1.10
C ARG A 143 -7.68 3.89 0.00
N SER A 144 -6.85 4.89 0.29
CA SER A 144 -5.83 4.75 1.34
C SER A 144 -6.49 4.76 2.71
N LEU A 145 -7.47 5.63 2.92
CA LEU A 145 -8.18 5.76 4.17
C LEU A 145 -9.04 4.54 4.49
N SER A 146 -9.68 3.94 3.49
CA SER A 146 -10.45 2.71 3.67
C SER A 146 -9.59 1.55 4.15
N ARG A 147 -8.28 1.56 3.86
CA ARG A 147 -7.32 0.52 4.30
C ARG A 147 -6.67 0.83 5.65
N LEU A 148 -6.53 2.11 6.00
CA LEU A 148 -5.96 2.53 7.28
C LEU A 148 -6.96 2.39 8.43
N LEU A 149 -8.18 2.92 8.27
CA LEU A 149 -9.17 2.96 9.32
C LEU A 149 -9.53 1.60 9.94
N PRO A 150 -9.66 0.48 9.20
CA PRO A 150 -9.88 -0.82 9.82
C PRO A 150 -8.69 -1.28 10.67
N VAL A 151 -7.45 -0.91 10.33
CA VAL A 151 -6.28 -1.25 11.17
C VAL A 151 -6.36 -0.53 12.50
N VAL A 152 -6.63 0.78 12.48
CA VAL A 152 -6.77 1.56 13.73
C VAL A 152 -7.97 1.11 14.55
N HIS A 153 -9.09 0.78 13.90
CA HIS A 153 -10.25 0.20 14.58
C HIS A 153 -9.88 -1.13 15.24
N GLY A 154 -9.20 -2.04 14.54
CA GLY A 154 -8.75 -3.31 15.09
C GLY A 154 -7.84 -3.14 16.30
N LEU A 155 -6.83 -2.26 16.22
CA LEU A 155 -5.95 -1.96 17.34
C LEU A 155 -6.73 -1.43 18.56
N ALA A 156 -7.65 -0.49 18.34
CA ALA A 156 -8.49 0.04 19.41
C ALA A 156 -9.44 -1.02 19.99
N HIS A 157 -9.98 -1.90 19.14
CA HIS A 157 -10.84 -3.01 19.54
C HIS A 157 -10.07 -3.98 20.46
N LEU A 158 -8.90 -4.45 20.04
CA LEU A 158 -8.06 -5.36 20.83
C LEU A 158 -7.70 -4.74 22.19
N LYS A 159 -7.29 -3.47 22.19
CA LYS A 159 -6.92 -2.76 23.42
C LYS A 159 -8.09 -2.59 24.38
N ASN A 160 -9.28 -2.24 23.89
CA ASN A 160 -10.48 -2.10 24.71
C ASN A 160 -10.93 -3.42 25.35
N HIS A 161 -10.60 -4.56 24.73
CA HIS A 161 -10.91 -5.89 25.25
C HIS A 161 -9.74 -6.55 25.97
N SER A 162 -8.61 -5.84 26.16
CA SER A 162 -7.38 -6.38 26.76
C SER A 162 -6.86 -7.64 26.06
N ILE A 163 -6.95 -7.68 24.73
CA ILE A 163 -6.47 -8.79 23.90
C ILE A 163 -5.10 -8.42 23.31
N GLU A 164 -4.10 -9.27 23.55
CA GLU A 164 -2.78 -9.17 22.92
C GLU A 164 -2.77 -10.01 21.64
N ALA A 165 -3.02 -9.36 20.50
CA ALA A 165 -3.03 -10.00 19.19
C ALA A 165 -2.53 -9.02 18.12
N PRO A 166 -1.91 -9.49 17.02
CA PRO A 166 -1.55 -8.62 15.92
C PRO A 166 -2.77 -8.29 15.04
N ILE A 167 -2.67 -7.18 14.34
CA ILE A 167 -3.54 -6.85 13.20
C ILE A 167 -2.76 -7.10 11.92
N TYR A 168 -3.31 -7.94 11.04
CA TYR A 168 -2.79 -8.11 9.69
C TYR A 168 -3.41 -7.11 8.72
N THR A 169 -2.55 -6.52 7.90
CA THR A 169 -2.94 -5.75 6.72
C THR A 169 -2.15 -6.23 5.51
N ARG A 170 -2.76 -6.22 4.33
CA ARG A 170 -2.04 -6.41 3.04
C ARG A 170 -1.43 -5.11 2.51
N ASN A 171 -1.72 -3.98 3.15
CA ASN A 171 -1.29 -2.69 2.65
C ASN A 171 0.04 -2.26 3.28
N LYS A 172 1.13 -2.43 2.53
CA LYS A 172 2.49 -2.01 2.94
C LYS A 172 2.60 -0.53 3.33
N GLN A 173 1.88 0.35 2.64
CA GLN A 173 1.88 1.78 2.97
C GLN A 173 1.27 2.01 4.37
N VAL A 174 0.15 1.36 4.69
CA VAL A 174 -0.47 1.43 6.02
C VAL A 174 0.46 0.85 7.08
N TYR A 175 1.03 -0.33 6.83
CA TYR A 175 2.05 -0.92 7.72
C TYR A 175 3.19 0.07 7.97
N TYR A 176 3.74 0.67 6.90
CA TYR A 176 4.84 1.61 6.98
C TYR A 176 4.48 2.89 7.72
N TYR A 177 3.31 3.48 7.48
CA TYR A 177 2.85 4.66 8.21
C TYR A 177 2.65 4.39 9.70
N ILE A 178 2.13 3.23 10.06
CA ILE A 178 1.98 2.82 11.46
C ILE A 178 3.33 2.58 12.10
N HIS A 179 4.23 1.86 11.44
CA HIS A 179 5.54 1.55 11.98
C HIS A 179 6.40 2.81 12.19
N ASN A 180 6.31 3.79 11.29
CA ASN A 180 7.09 5.04 11.35
C ASN A 180 6.38 6.21 12.03
N GLN A 181 5.13 6.02 12.48
CA GLN A 181 4.28 7.06 13.07
C GLN A 181 4.05 8.28 12.15
N TRP A 182 3.99 8.07 10.84
CA TRP A 182 3.83 9.12 9.83
C TRP A 182 2.36 9.37 9.47
N TYR A 183 1.56 9.69 10.48
CA TYR A 183 0.11 9.80 10.32
C TYR A 183 -0.33 11.15 9.73
N GLU A 184 0.43 12.22 9.99
CA GLU A 184 0.08 13.57 9.56
C GLU A 184 0.12 13.75 8.04
N SER A 185 0.93 12.94 7.35
CA SER A 185 0.90 12.92 5.89
C SER A 185 -0.40 12.34 5.32
N LEU A 186 -1.38 11.87 6.11
CA LEU A 186 -2.64 11.34 5.54
C LEU A 186 -3.70 12.41 5.28
N PHE A 187 -3.49 13.65 5.74
CA PHE A 187 -4.51 14.70 5.72
C PHE A 187 -4.72 15.41 4.37
N TYR A 188 -3.80 15.30 3.40
CA TYR A 188 -3.71 16.30 2.31
C TYR A 188 -4.80 16.23 1.21
N LYS A 189 -5.77 15.30 1.26
CA LYS A 189 -6.77 15.11 0.17
C LYS A 189 -8.20 14.74 0.61
N LEU A 190 -8.65 15.14 1.79
CA LEU A 190 -10.00 14.80 2.26
C LEU A 190 -10.95 16.00 2.23
N ASP A 191 -12.23 15.70 1.92
CA ASP A 191 -13.34 16.62 2.10
C ASP A 191 -13.49 16.92 3.60
N LYS A 192 -13.04 18.12 4.01
CA LYS A 192 -13.11 18.56 5.41
C LYS A 192 -14.53 18.47 5.95
N GLY A 193 -14.69 17.87 7.12
CA GLY A 193 -15.97 17.70 7.80
C GLY A 193 -16.78 16.48 7.37
N SER A 194 -16.33 15.71 6.37
CA SER A 194 -16.92 14.42 6.02
C SER A 194 -16.84 13.42 7.18
N GLU A 195 -17.63 12.36 7.11
CA GLU A 195 -17.59 11.30 8.13
C GLU A 195 -16.22 10.62 8.17
N ALA A 196 -15.65 10.36 6.99
CA ALA A 196 -14.32 9.80 6.84
C ALA A 196 -13.22 10.71 7.43
N ASP A 197 -13.30 12.03 7.23
CA ASP A 197 -12.38 13.01 7.82
C ASP A 197 -12.44 13.00 9.36
N LYS A 198 -13.65 12.98 9.93
CA LYS A 198 -13.83 12.87 11.39
C LYS A 198 -13.26 11.57 11.96
N LEU A 199 -13.43 10.46 11.24
CA LEU A 199 -12.83 9.18 11.62
C LEU A 199 -11.30 9.21 11.53
N LEU A 200 -10.73 9.85 10.50
CA LEU A 200 -9.28 10.04 10.40
C LEU A 200 -8.74 10.85 11.59
N GLN A 201 -9.36 11.98 11.91
CA GLN A 201 -8.91 12.82 13.03
C GLN A 201 -8.90 12.05 14.35
N ARG A 202 -9.95 11.25 14.61
CA ARG A 202 -10.01 10.36 15.77
C ARG A 202 -8.95 9.26 15.73
N ALA A 203 -8.71 8.67 14.56
CA ALA A 203 -7.70 7.63 14.38
C ALA A 203 -6.28 8.16 14.64
N VAL A 204 -5.95 9.33 14.10
CA VAL A 204 -4.65 9.99 14.34
C VAL A 204 -4.49 10.33 15.81
N LEU A 205 -5.49 10.94 16.44
CA LEU A 205 -5.44 11.24 17.87
C LEU A 205 -5.26 9.95 18.70
N TRP A 206 -5.94 8.87 18.35
CA TRP A 206 -5.78 7.59 19.04
C TRP A 206 -4.35 7.05 18.88
N LEU A 207 -3.82 7.00 17.66
CA LEU A 207 -2.46 6.53 17.39
C LEU A 207 -1.39 7.36 18.12
N SER A 208 -1.56 8.68 18.20
CA SER A 208 -0.62 9.56 18.92
C SER A 208 -0.60 9.32 20.44
N ASN A 209 -1.61 8.66 21.00
CA ASN A 209 -1.72 8.39 22.44
C ASN A 209 -1.50 6.91 22.79
N HIS A 210 -1.17 6.05 21.83
CA HIS A 210 -1.03 4.61 22.03
C HIS A 210 0.21 4.08 21.31
N ASP A 211 1.11 3.44 22.06
CA ASP A 211 2.18 2.66 21.42
C ASP A 211 1.57 1.39 20.81
N VAL A 212 1.76 1.26 19.51
CA VAL A 212 1.24 0.18 18.66
C VAL A 212 2.37 -0.46 17.84
N LYS A 213 3.62 -0.14 18.17
CA LYS A 213 4.78 -0.68 17.45
C LYS A 213 4.83 -2.19 17.64
N GLY A 214 4.88 -2.92 16.52
CA GLY A 214 4.87 -4.39 16.51
C GLY A 214 3.47 -5.02 16.60
N SER A 215 2.40 -4.24 16.83
CA SER A 215 1.02 -4.75 16.85
C SER A 215 0.40 -4.88 15.46
N VAL A 216 1.06 -4.36 14.41
CA VAL A 216 0.60 -4.48 13.03
C VAL A 216 1.63 -5.28 12.23
N LEU A 217 1.15 -6.34 11.60
CA LEU A 217 1.94 -7.23 10.75
C LEU A 217 1.45 -7.14 9.31
N LEU A 218 2.37 -7.41 8.38
CA LEU A 218 2.04 -7.47 6.97
C LEU A 218 1.61 -8.90 6.61
N TRP A 219 0.49 -9.02 5.89
CA TRP A 219 0.08 -10.28 5.29
C TRP A 219 0.73 -10.46 3.92
N GLU A 220 1.45 -11.56 3.72
CA GLU A 220 2.17 -11.84 2.47
C GLU A 220 1.47 -12.94 1.67
N ASP A 221 0.65 -12.52 0.71
CA ASP A 221 -0.21 -13.41 -0.09
C ASP A 221 0.60 -14.48 -0.87
N LEU A 222 1.87 -14.19 -1.20
CA LEU A 222 2.75 -15.13 -1.90
C LEU A 222 3.08 -16.39 -1.08
N TYR A 223 3.00 -16.30 0.25
CA TYR A 223 3.38 -17.39 1.14
C TYR A 223 2.17 -18.00 1.83
N TRP A 224 1.26 -17.18 2.34
CA TRP A 224 0.08 -17.65 3.09
C TRP A 224 -1.20 -17.76 2.24
N GLY A 225 -1.12 -17.42 0.95
CA GLY A 225 -2.29 -17.33 0.09
C GLY A 225 -3.16 -16.12 0.43
N ASN A 226 -4.40 -16.12 -0.05
CA ASN A 226 -5.29 -14.98 0.12
C ASN A 226 -5.56 -14.68 1.61
N MET A 227 -5.30 -13.44 2.02
CA MET A 227 -5.70 -12.99 3.36
C MET A 227 -7.19 -13.22 3.60
N PRO A 228 -7.58 -13.75 4.78
CA PRO A 228 -8.98 -13.87 5.17
C PRO A 228 -9.78 -12.57 5.02
N GLY A 229 -11.08 -12.72 4.77
CA GLY A 229 -12.09 -11.68 4.90
C GLY A 229 -12.94 -11.47 3.67
#